data_AF-A0A3D1J6L2-F1
#
_entry.id   AF-A0A3D1J6L2-F1
#
_cell.length_a   1.000
_cell.length_b   1.000
_cell.length_c   1.000
_cell.angle_alpha   90.00
_cell.angle_beta   90.00
_cell.angle_gamma   90.00
#
_symmetry.space_group_name_H-M   'P 1'
#
loop_
_entity.id
_entity.type
_entity.pdbx_description
1 polymer ?
#
loop_
_entity_poly.entity_id
_entity_poly.type
_entity_poly.pdbx_seq_one_letter_code
_entity_poly.pdbx_strand_id
1 'polypeptide(L)' 'PLRERAEDAVALAEWCLKNALAALGVRPHANLHAEVLACAPLFGSYAWPGNVREVRNLMERLALFLAAEPLQALS' A
#
# COMPACT_ATOMS: atom_id res chain seq x y z
N PRO A 1 7.28 -5.57 -17.16
CA PRO A 1 6.15 -4.81 -16.54
C PRO A 1 5.86 -5.37 -15.15
N LEU A 2 5.32 -4.55 -14.22
CA LEU A 2 5.16 -4.96 -12.82
C LEU A 2 4.28 -6.23 -12.65
N ARG A 3 3.32 -6.44 -13.57
CA ARG A 3 2.45 -7.63 -13.63
C ARG A 3 3.20 -8.97 -13.76
N GLU A 4 4.38 -8.97 -14.38
CA GLU A 4 5.21 -10.18 -14.58
C GLU A 4 6.10 -10.48 -13.37
N ARG A 5 6.06 -9.61 -12.35
CA ARG A 5 6.92 -9.62 -11.17
C ARG A 5 6.07 -9.32 -9.92
N ALA A 6 5.03 -10.11 -9.70
CA ALA A 6 4.06 -9.87 -8.62
C ALA A 6 4.71 -9.82 -7.22
N GLU A 7 5.73 -10.64 -6.97
CA GLU A 7 6.48 -10.60 -5.70
C GLU A 7 7.20 -9.26 -5.48
N ASP A 8 7.80 -8.70 -6.54
CA ASP A 8 8.41 -7.37 -6.47
C ASP A 8 7.35 -6.26 -6.29
N ALA A 9 6.15 -6.45 -6.85
CA ALA A 9 5.03 -5.52 -6.65
C ALA A 9 4.59 -5.49 -5.18
N VAL A 10 4.53 -6.64 -4.51
CA VAL A 10 4.21 -6.76 -3.09
C VAL A 10 5.27 -6.08 -2.24
N ALA A 11 6.56 -6.37 -2.48
CA ALA A 11 7.66 -5.74 -1.76
C ALA A 11 7.70 -4.22 -1.95
N LEU A 12 7.45 -3.75 -3.18
CA LEU A 12 7.36 -2.34 -3.50
C LEU A 12 6.17 -1.67 -2.80
N ALA A 13 5.00 -2.32 -2.79
CA ALA A 13 3.81 -1.81 -2.12
C ALA A 13 4.06 -1.65 -0.61
N GLU A 14 4.65 -2.65 0.04
CA GLU A 14 5.00 -2.58 1.45
C GLU A 14 5.96 -1.41 1.74
N TRP A 15 7.02 -1.28 0.93
CA TRP A 15 7.98 -0.19 1.07
C TRP A 15 7.32 1.19 0.86
N CYS A 16 6.52 1.35 -0.20
CA CYS A 16 5.81 2.61 -0.47
C CYS A 16 4.84 2.96 0.66
N LEU A 17 4.09 2.00 1.18
CA LEU A 17 3.12 2.21 2.24
C LEU A 17 3.80 2.61 3.56
N LYS A 18 4.90 1.94 3.93
CA LYS A 18 5.70 2.34 5.11
C LYS A 18 6.21 3.78 5.00
N ASN A 19 6.72 4.17 3.83
CA ASN A 19 7.20 5.55 3.62
C ASN A 19 6.06 6.57 3.68
N ALA A 20 4.92 6.26 3.07
CA ALA A 20 3.76 7.16 3.08
C ALA A 20 3.19 7.33 4.51
N LEU A 21 3.07 6.25 5.28
CA LEU A 21 2.67 6.31 6.69
C LEU A 21 3.67 7.14 7.52
N ALA A 22 4.97 6.92 7.33
CA ALA A 22 6.01 7.68 8.02
C ALA A 22 5.95 9.18 7.69
N ALA A 23 5.68 9.55 6.44
CA ALA A 23 5.51 10.94 6.02
C ALA A 23 4.27 11.61 6.67
N LEU A 24 3.26 10.82 7.03
CA LEU A 24 2.08 11.26 7.78
C LEU A 24 2.27 11.20 9.30
N GLY A 25 3.44 10.79 9.79
CA GLY A 25 3.70 10.60 11.23
C GLY A 25 2.98 9.40 11.85
N VAL A 26 2.43 8.51 11.02
CA VAL A 26 1.71 7.30 11.46
C VAL A 26 2.68 6.14 11.56
N ARG A 27 2.67 5.44 12.70
CA ARG A 27 3.42 4.19 12.83
C ARG A 27 2.64 3.05 12.17
N PRO A 28 3.27 2.26 11.29
CA PRO A 28 2.68 1.02 10.83
C PRO A 28 2.35 0.10 12.00
N HIS A 29 1.25 -0.63 11.90
CA HIS A 29 0.93 -1.70 12.83
C HIS A 29 1.84 -2.92 12.63
N ALA A 30 1.96 -3.75 13.67
CA ALA A 30 2.90 -4.87 13.69
C ALA A 30 2.65 -5.92 12.59
N ASN A 31 1.41 -6.01 12.09
CA ASN A 31 1.00 -7.02 11.10
C ASN A 31 1.01 -6.50 9.65
N LEU A 32 1.49 -5.28 9.38
CA LEU A 32 1.45 -4.68 8.04
C LEU A 32 2.00 -5.61 6.95
N HIS A 33 3.14 -6.28 7.21
CA HIS A 33 3.75 -7.20 6.25
C HIS A 33 2.81 -8.36 5.86
N ALA A 34 2.17 -8.98 6.86
CA ALA A 34 1.26 -10.10 6.63
C ALA A 34 0.01 -9.67 5.85
N GLU A 35 -0.50 -8.47 6.12
CA GLU A 35 -1.66 -7.92 5.40
C GLU A 35 -1.33 -7.58 3.94
N VAL A 36 -0.19 -6.96 3.68
CA VAL A 36 0.26 -6.67 2.32
C VAL A 36 0.51 -7.98 1.55
N LEU A 37 1.09 -8.99 2.19
CA LEU A 37 1.29 -10.31 1.60
C LEU A 37 -0.03 -11.03 1.30
N ALA A 38 -1.04 -10.91 2.16
CA ALA A 38 -2.38 -11.47 1.93
C ALA A 38 -3.04 -10.88 0.67
N CYS A 39 -2.65 -9.66 0.27
CA CYS A 39 -3.11 -9.02 -0.96
C CYS A 39 -2.33 -9.44 -2.22
N ALA A 40 -1.30 -10.30 -2.14
CA ALA A 40 -0.49 -10.72 -3.29
C ALA A 40 -1.30 -11.16 -4.54
N PRO A 41 -2.41 -11.91 -4.43
CA PRO A 41 -3.23 -12.26 -5.59
C PRO A 41 -3.81 -11.04 -6.33
N LEU A 42 -4.10 -9.95 -5.61
CA LEU A 42 -4.60 -8.70 -6.20
C LEU A 42 -3.50 -7.97 -6.99
N PHE A 43 -2.25 -8.01 -6.50
CA PHE A 43 -1.12 -7.43 -7.21
C PHE A 43 -0.82 -8.16 -8.52
N GLY A 44 -1.02 -9.47 -8.57
CA GLY A 44 -0.83 -10.28 -9.79
C GLY A 44 -1.96 -10.17 -10.81
N SER A 45 -3.17 -9.79 -10.40
CA SER A 45 -4.32 -9.67 -11.31
C SER A 45 -4.43 -8.32 -12.01
N TYR A 46 -3.82 -7.27 -11.44
CA TYR A 46 -3.85 -5.92 -12.01
C TYR A 46 -2.70 -5.68 -13.00
N ALA A 47 -2.98 -4.96 -14.09
CA ALA A 47 -2.03 -4.77 -15.18
C ALA A 47 -0.90 -3.77 -14.87
N TRP A 48 -1.09 -2.89 -13.88
CA TRP A 48 -0.16 -1.81 -13.51
C TRP A 48 0.29 -0.97 -14.73
N PRO A 49 -0.61 -0.34 -15.50
CA PRO A 49 -0.23 0.50 -16.65
C PRO A 49 0.75 1.63 -16.27
N GLY A 50 0.70 2.12 -15.02
CA GLY A 50 1.66 3.10 -14.49
C GLY A 50 2.88 2.49 -13.78
N ASN A 51 3.02 1.16 -13.78
CA ASN A 51 4.08 0.40 -13.09
C ASN A 51 4.31 0.92 -11.65
N VAL A 52 5.57 1.23 -11.32
CA VAL A 52 6.02 1.69 -9.99
C VAL A 52 5.30 2.97 -9.55
N ARG A 53 5.01 3.89 -10.47
CA ARG A 53 4.33 5.15 -10.15
C ARG A 53 2.91 4.90 -9.64
N GLU A 54 2.22 3.94 -10.23
CA GLU A 54 0.85 3.62 -9.85
C GLU A 54 0.78 2.90 -8.49
N VAL A 55 1.72 2.00 -8.21
CA VAL A 55 1.85 1.38 -6.87
C VAL A 55 2.08 2.45 -5.81
N ARG A 56 3.03 3.36 -6.03
CA ARG A 56 3.29 4.46 -5.10
C ARG A 56 2.05 5.30 -4.85
N ASN A 57 1.38 5.76 -5.91
CA ASN A 57 0.17 6.59 -5.78
C ASN A 57 -0.94 5.84 -5.02
N LEU A 58 -1.10 4.54 -5.24
CA LEU A 58 -2.08 3.73 -4.53
C LEU A 58 -1.73 3.62 -3.03
N MET A 59 -0.46 3.37 -2.70
CA MET A 59 -0.01 3.28 -1.31
C MET A 59 -0.07 4.62 -0.57
N GLU A 60 0.17 5.74 -1.25
CA GLU A 60 -0.04 7.08 -0.69
C GLU A 60 -1.51 7.31 -0.31
N ARG A 61 -2.45 6.92 -1.17
CA ARG A 61 -3.88 6.99 -0.88
C ARG A 61 -4.31 6.07 0.25
N LEU A 62 -3.77 4.85 0.31
CA LEU A 62 -4.01 3.92 1.40
C LEU A 62 -3.47 4.46 2.73
N ALA A 63 -2.28 5.06 2.74
CA ALA A 63 -1.72 5.67 3.94
C ALA A 63 -2.60 6.81 4.46
N LEU A 64 -3.12 7.67 3.56
CA LEU A 64 -4.09 8.71 3.94
C LEU A 64 -5.36 8.13 4.53
N PHE A 65 -5.89 7.04 3.96
CA PHE A 65 -7.08 6.36 4.48
C PHE A 65 -6.83 5.77 5.88
N LEU A 66 -5.69 5.10 6.08
CA LEU A 66 -5.31 4.51 7.37
C LEU A 66 -4.98 5.59 8.43
N ALA A 67 -4.46 6.74 8.01
CA ALA A 67 -4.19 7.87 8.89
C ALA A 67 -5.46 8.63 9.30
N ALA A 68 -6.55 8.48 8.53
CA ALA A 68 -7.79 9.22 8.72
C ALA A 68 -8.77 8.62 9.75
N GLU A 69 -8.31 7.70 10.62
CA GLU A 69 -9.10 7.29 11.81
C GLU A 69 -9.11 8.39 12.90
N PRO A 70 -9.80 9.52 12.64
CA PRO A 70 -10.79 10.02 13.59
C PRO A 70 -12.16 10.37 12.97
N LEU A 71 -12.37 10.23 11.64
CA LEU A 71 -13.61 10.71 11.00
C LEU A 71 -14.86 9.82 11.19
N GLN A 72 -14.77 8.75 11.99
CA GLN A 72 -15.95 8.03 12.51
C GLN A 72 -16.49 8.62 13.83
N ALA A 73 -15.82 9.63 14.42
CA ALA A 73 -16.33 10.34 15.60
C ALA A 73 -17.27 11.51 15.25
N LEU A 74 -17.70 11.65 14.00
CA LEU A 74 -18.71 12.61 13.54
C LEU A 74 -20.07 11.96 13.20
N SER A 75 -20.33 10.73 13.64
CA SER A 75 -21.64 10.09 13.53
C SER A 75 -22.23 9.77 14.90
#